data_AF-A0A0K2ZNP3-F1
#
_entry.id   AF-A0A0K2ZNP3-F1
#
_cell.length_a   1.000
_cell.length_b   1.000
_cell.length_c   1.000
_cell.angle_alpha   90.00
_cell.angle_beta   90.00
_cell.angle_gamma   90.00
#
_symmetry.space_group_name_H-M   'P 1'
#
loop_
_entity.id
_entity.type
_entity.pdbx_description
1 polymer ?
#
loop_
_entity_poly.entity_id
_entity_poly.type
_entity_poly.pdbx_seq_one_letter_code
_entity_poly.pdbx_strand_id
1 'polypeptide(L)'
;MLPAPLNLHAWIDDHRHLLKPPVGNKCIYAGDFIVMVVGGPNARADFHYDEGPEWFYQLEGEMLLKIQEDGAVREIPIRAGETFLLPPKVPHSPQRGPDSVGLVIERRRLPHENDGLQWYCERCNHLLYADYFPLRNIETDFPPVFAHFYASEALRTCDQCGQVHPLPAPATAP
;
A
#
# COMPACT_ATOMS: atom_id res chain seq x y z
N MET A 1 -14.37 -28.87 6.95
CA MET A 1 -15.76 -28.42 6.69
C MET A 1 -15.68 -27.17 5.83
N LEU A 2 -16.53 -27.05 4.82
CA LEU A 2 -16.61 -25.85 3.98
C LEU A 2 -17.22 -24.71 4.82
N PRO A 3 -16.60 -23.52 4.90
CA PRO A 3 -17.14 -22.40 5.66
C PRO A 3 -18.39 -21.81 5.00
N ALA A 4 -19.23 -21.15 5.78
CA ALA A 4 -20.35 -20.37 5.26
C ALA A 4 -19.84 -19.10 4.52
N PRO A 5 -20.62 -18.55 3.58
CA PRO A 5 -20.31 -17.25 2.98
C PRO A 5 -20.20 -16.13 4.02
N LEU A 6 -19.30 -15.17 3.78
CA LEU A 6 -19.16 -13.98 4.62
C LEU A 6 -20.08 -12.87 4.10
N ASN A 7 -20.87 -12.27 4.99
CA ASN A 7 -21.52 -10.99 4.70
C ASN A 7 -20.48 -9.87 4.88
N LEU A 8 -19.91 -9.41 3.77
CA LEU A 8 -18.83 -8.41 3.79
C LEU A 8 -19.25 -7.10 4.45
N HIS A 9 -20.47 -6.61 4.20
CA HIS A 9 -20.94 -5.35 4.80
C HIS A 9 -21.10 -5.45 6.32
N ALA A 10 -21.73 -6.52 6.80
CA ALA A 10 -21.83 -6.76 8.25
C ALA A 10 -20.44 -6.89 8.90
N TRP A 11 -19.52 -7.60 8.24
CA TRP A 11 -18.14 -7.72 8.71
C TRP A 11 -17.44 -6.36 8.78
N ILE A 12 -17.59 -5.50 7.75
CA ILE A 12 -17.03 -4.15 7.74
C ILE A 12 -17.57 -3.33 8.91
N ASP A 13 -18.88 -3.37 9.17
CA ASP A 13 -19.49 -2.62 10.27
C ASP A 13 -18.95 -3.07 11.63
N ASP A 14 -18.83 -4.39 11.85
CA ASP A 14 -18.26 -4.96 13.08
C ASP A 14 -16.77 -4.61 13.26
N HIS A 15 -16.01 -4.47 12.17
CA HIS A 15 -14.55 -4.28 12.19
C HIS A 15 -14.12 -2.85 11.83
N ARG A 16 -15.05 -1.90 11.65
CA ARG A 16 -14.77 -0.52 11.24
C ARG A 16 -13.74 0.17 12.14
N HIS A 17 -13.72 -0.20 13.42
CA HIS A 17 -12.76 0.29 14.40
C HIS A 17 -11.30 -0.12 14.11
N LEU A 18 -11.06 -1.16 13.32
CA LEU A 18 -9.73 -1.61 12.85
C LEU A 18 -9.32 -0.98 11.51
N LEU A 19 -10.28 -0.43 10.76
CA LEU A 19 -10.08 0.17 9.43
C LEU A 19 -9.63 1.63 9.50
N LYS A 20 -8.92 1.99 10.58
CA LYS A 20 -8.36 3.31 10.85
C LYS A 20 -6.99 3.15 11.51
N PRO A 21 -6.15 4.20 11.55
CA PRO A 21 -4.87 4.13 12.24
C PRO A 21 -5.00 3.63 13.69
N PRO A 22 -4.02 2.88 14.22
CA PRO A 22 -2.73 2.53 13.59
C PRO A 22 -2.76 1.28 12.69
N VAL A 23 -3.90 0.59 12.58
CA VAL A 23 -4.00 -0.69 11.88
C VAL A 23 -4.30 -0.49 10.40
N GLY A 24 -5.39 0.24 10.09
CA GLY A 24 -5.75 0.68 8.74
C GLY A 24 -6.18 -0.42 7.75
N ASN A 25 -5.79 -1.68 7.95
CA ASN A 25 -6.17 -2.81 7.10
C ASN A 25 -6.41 -4.09 7.90
N LYS A 26 -7.25 -4.98 7.37
CA LYS A 26 -7.42 -6.33 7.86
C LYS A 26 -7.63 -7.35 6.76
N CYS A 27 -6.86 -8.44 6.85
CA CYS A 27 -6.99 -9.61 6.00
C CYS A 27 -8.17 -10.49 6.44
N ILE A 28 -9.10 -10.79 5.52
CA ILE A 28 -10.27 -11.64 5.74
C ILE A 28 -10.10 -13.04 5.16
N TYR A 29 -9.24 -13.20 4.14
CA TYR A 29 -8.86 -14.50 3.59
C TYR A 29 -7.37 -14.51 3.25
N ALA A 30 -6.65 -15.52 3.71
CA ALA A 30 -5.24 -15.75 3.42
C ALA A 30 -5.04 -17.18 2.88
N GLY A 31 -5.01 -17.30 1.56
CA GLY A 31 -4.78 -18.56 0.85
C GLY A 31 -4.08 -18.31 -0.48
N ASP A 32 -4.58 -18.89 -1.56
CA ASP A 32 -4.11 -18.57 -2.93
C ASP A 32 -4.43 -17.12 -3.30
N PHE A 33 -5.56 -16.62 -2.78
CA PHE A 33 -5.87 -15.20 -2.74
C PHE A 33 -5.64 -14.63 -1.34
N ILE A 34 -5.13 -13.41 -1.31
CA ILE A 34 -5.05 -12.57 -0.12
C ILE A 34 -6.11 -11.50 -0.30
N VAL A 35 -7.14 -11.53 0.54
CA VAL A 35 -8.27 -10.61 0.46
C VAL A 35 -8.26 -9.73 1.70
N MET A 36 -8.16 -8.42 1.49
CA MET A 36 -8.00 -7.43 2.55
C MET A 36 -9.04 -6.33 2.42
N VAL A 37 -9.59 -5.93 3.56
CA VAL A 37 -10.34 -4.69 3.68
C VAL A 37 -9.41 -3.62 4.23
N VAL A 38 -9.36 -2.47 3.57
CA VAL A 38 -8.45 -1.38 3.90
C VAL A 38 -9.26 -0.10 4.04
N GLY A 39 -9.10 0.59 5.17
CA GLY A 39 -9.73 1.87 5.41
C GLY A 39 -8.75 3.04 5.44
N GLY A 40 -9.26 4.20 5.84
CA GLY A 40 -8.48 5.42 6.01
C GLY A 40 -8.89 6.25 7.23
N PRO A 41 -8.20 7.37 7.50
CA PRO A 41 -7.17 7.95 6.65
C PRO A 41 -5.85 7.19 6.74
N ASN A 42 -5.18 7.00 5.60
CA ASN A 42 -3.83 6.46 5.55
C ASN A 42 -3.08 7.05 4.35
N ALA A 43 -1.90 7.61 4.59
CA ALA A 43 -1.00 8.11 3.56
C ALA A 43 0.40 7.57 3.82
N ARG A 44 1.06 7.19 2.74
CA ARG A 44 2.42 6.64 2.77
C ARG A 44 3.22 7.21 1.60
N ALA A 45 4.54 7.33 1.78
CA ALA A 45 5.42 7.91 0.78
C ALA A 45 6.09 6.84 -0.10
N ASP A 46 6.15 5.61 0.39
CA ASP A 46 6.74 4.49 -0.33
C ASP A 46 5.80 3.99 -1.43
N PHE A 47 6.41 3.50 -2.50
CA PHE A 47 5.77 2.83 -3.62
C PHE A 47 6.07 1.34 -3.52
N HIS A 48 5.02 0.55 -3.43
CA HIS A 48 5.10 -0.91 -3.45
C HIS A 48 5.22 -1.39 -4.90
N TYR A 49 6.09 -2.36 -5.10
CA TYR A 49 6.29 -3.11 -6.34
C TYR A 49 5.90 -4.56 -6.07
N ASP A 50 4.94 -5.09 -6.83
CA ASP A 50 4.52 -6.48 -6.76
C ASP A 50 4.73 -7.14 -8.14
N GLU A 51 5.21 -8.38 -8.17
CA GLU A 51 5.26 -9.20 -9.39
C GLU A 51 3.91 -9.84 -9.75
N GLY A 52 2.94 -9.80 -8.85
CA GLY A 52 1.54 -10.10 -9.07
C GLY A 52 0.69 -8.88 -9.43
N PRO A 53 -0.51 -9.09 -9.98
CA PRO A 53 -1.48 -8.03 -10.12
C PRO A 53 -2.19 -7.76 -8.79
N GLU A 54 -2.66 -6.53 -8.62
CA GLU A 54 -3.53 -6.15 -7.50
C GLU A 54 -4.89 -5.69 -8.02
N TRP A 55 -5.96 -6.25 -7.45
CA TRP A 55 -7.31 -5.86 -7.79
C TRP A 55 -7.93 -5.04 -6.66
N PHE A 56 -8.45 -3.87 -6.99
CA PHE A 56 -9.05 -2.92 -6.08
C PHE A 56 -10.54 -2.82 -6.34
N TYR A 57 -11.32 -2.69 -5.27
CA TYR A 57 -12.71 -2.25 -5.32
C TYR A 57 -12.98 -1.27 -4.18
N GLN A 58 -13.25 -0.02 -4.53
CA GLN A 58 -13.56 0.99 -3.53
C GLN A 58 -15.05 0.89 -3.15
N LEU A 59 -15.33 0.57 -1.89
CA LEU A 59 -16.69 0.35 -1.38
C LEU A 59 -17.30 1.66 -0.88
N GLU A 60 -16.52 2.45 -0.13
CA GLU A 60 -16.93 3.70 0.49
C GLU A 60 -15.87 4.78 0.27
N GLY A 61 -16.28 6.03 0.01
CA GLY A 61 -15.36 7.15 -0.16
C GLY A 61 -14.53 7.10 -1.46
N GLU A 62 -13.34 7.71 -1.41
CA GLU A 62 -12.39 7.77 -2.52
C GLU A 62 -10.97 7.44 -2.02
N MET A 63 -10.19 6.75 -2.85
CA MET A 63 -8.74 6.63 -2.69
C MET A 63 -8.02 7.18 -3.92
N LEU A 64 -6.79 7.66 -3.73
CA LEU A 64 -5.87 7.98 -4.83
C LEU A 64 -4.79 6.90 -4.87
N LEU A 65 -4.68 6.19 -5.99
CA LEU A 65 -3.54 5.31 -6.25
C LEU A 65 -2.50 6.10 -7.03
N LYS A 66 -1.40 6.49 -6.38
CA LYS A 66 -0.25 7.07 -7.07
C LYS A 66 0.53 5.94 -7.73
N ILE A 67 0.92 6.09 -8.99
CA ILE A 67 1.78 5.13 -9.70
C ILE A 67 2.98 5.85 -10.31
N GLN A 68 4.04 5.11 -10.58
CA GLN A 68 5.15 5.56 -11.40
C GLN A 68 4.91 5.17 -12.86
N GLU A 69 4.78 6.17 -13.74
CA GLU A 69 4.53 5.99 -15.18
C GLU A 69 5.39 7.00 -15.94
N ASP A 70 6.16 6.53 -16.93
CA ASP A 70 7.02 7.36 -17.79
C ASP A 70 7.96 8.32 -17.04
N GLY A 71 8.47 7.88 -15.88
CA GLY A 71 9.39 8.67 -15.05
C GLY A 71 8.72 9.76 -14.21
N ALA A 72 7.39 9.79 -14.16
CA ALA A 72 6.61 10.73 -13.37
C ALA A 72 5.56 10.01 -12.50
N VAL A 73 5.06 10.72 -11.48
CA VAL A 73 3.91 10.24 -10.70
C VAL A 73 2.63 10.53 -11.48
N ARG A 74 1.80 9.50 -11.66
CA ARG A 74 0.41 9.64 -12.09
C ARG A 74 -0.52 9.29 -10.94
N GLU A 75 -1.56 10.10 -10.75
CA GLU A 75 -2.58 9.83 -9.75
C GLU A 75 -3.82 9.22 -10.40
N ILE A 76 -4.30 8.11 -9.85
CA ILE A 76 -5.50 7.41 -10.31
C ILE A 76 -6.53 7.45 -9.19
N PRO A 77 -7.56 8.32 -9.27
CA PRO A 77 -8.69 8.28 -8.35
C PRO A 77 -9.51 7.01 -8.55
N ILE A 78 -9.86 6.35 -7.45
CA ILE A 78 -10.77 5.20 -7.41
C ILE A 78 -11.87 5.53 -6.38
N ARG A 79 -13.08 5.74 -6.87
CA ARG A 79 -14.27 6.18 -6.12
C ARG A 79 -15.17 5.02 -5.75
N ALA A 80 -16.02 5.23 -4.73
CA ALA A 80 -17.02 4.26 -4.33
C ALA A 80 -17.81 3.70 -5.53
N GLY A 81 -17.81 2.37 -5.66
CA GLY A 81 -18.40 1.66 -6.79
C GLY A 81 -17.41 1.30 -7.91
N GLU A 82 -16.22 1.89 -7.95
CA GLU A 82 -15.22 1.66 -8.99
C GLU A 82 -14.27 0.51 -8.63
N THR A 83 -13.94 -0.29 -9.64
CA THR A 83 -12.93 -1.34 -9.56
C THR A 83 -11.73 -0.99 -10.42
N PHE A 84 -10.54 -1.41 -10.02
CA PHE A 84 -9.32 -1.20 -10.79
C PHE A 84 -8.43 -2.43 -10.70
N LEU A 85 -7.88 -2.88 -11.84
CA LEU A 85 -6.88 -3.95 -11.88
C LEU A 85 -5.54 -3.32 -12.20
N LEU A 86 -4.64 -3.27 -11.22
CA LEU A 86 -3.27 -2.85 -11.42
C LEU A 86 -2.46 -4.03 -12.00
N PRO A 87 -1.82 -3.86 -13.17
CA PRO A 87 -0.94 -4.89 -13.71
C PRO A 87 0.28 -5.12 -12.81
N PRO A 88 0.95 -6.28 -12.94
CA PRO A 88 2.22 -6.53 -12.29
C PRO A 88 3.27 -5.45 -12.56
N LYS A 89 4.20 -5.30 -11.61
CA LYS A 89 5.46 -4.56 -11.75
C LYS A 89 5.28 -3.06 -11.96
N VAL A 90 4.14 -2.52 -11.54
CA VAL A 90 3.86 -1.08 -11.50
C VAL A 90 4.08 -0.58 -10.06
N PRO A 91 5.13 0.23 -9.79
CA PRO A 91 5.32 0.85 -8.50
C PRO A 91 4.12 1.74 -8.16
N HIS A 92 3.49 1.51 -7.00
CA HIS A 92 2.26 2.19 -6.63
C HIS A 92 2.18 2.52 -5.13
N SER A 93 1.54 3.63 -4.79
CA SER A 93 1.44 4.16 -3.42
C SER A 93 0.00 4.58 -3.11
N PRO A 94 -0.78 3.71 -2.43
CA PRO A 94 -2.17 3.99 -2.08
C PRO A 94 -2.30 5.12 -1.05
N GLN A 95 -3.18 6.09 -1.33
CA GLN A 95 -3.57 7.17 -0.43
C GLN A 95 -5.07 7.05 -0.15
N ARG A 96 -5.46 6.89 1.11
CA ARG A 96 -6.85 6.64 1.52
C ARG A 96 -7.37 7.79 2.35
N GLY A 97 -8.50 8.35 1.92
CA GLY A 97 -9.18 9.43 2.65
C GLY A 97 -9.84 8.96 3.95
N PRO A 98 -10.22 9.90 4.85
CA PRO A 98 -10.99 9.58 6.05
C PRO A 98 -12.29 8.83 5.71
N ASP A 99 -12.68 7.90 6.58
CA ASP A 99 -13.92 7.11 6.48
C ASP A 99 -14.09 6.33 5.15
N SER A 100 -13.01 6.19 4.37
CA SER A 100 -13.02 5.37 3.16
C SER A 100 -12.85 3.89 3.49
N VAL A 101 -13.42 3.02 2.65
CA VAL A 101 -13.29 1.56 2.76
C VAL A 101 -13.10 0.99 1.36
N GLY A 102 -12.06 0.19 1.17
CA GLY A 102 -11.79 -0.54 -0.07
C GLY A 102 -11.47 -2.00 0.20
N LEU A 103 -11.73 -2.83 -0.80
CA LEU A 103 -11.31 -4.22 -0.89
C LEU A 103 -10.09 -4.31 -1.80
N VAL A 104 -9.06 -5.01 -1.36
CA VAL A 104 -7.87 -5.33 -2.15
C VAL A 104 -7.75 -6.84 -2.23
N ILE A 105 -7.52 -7.35 -3.44
CA ILE A 105 -7.25 -8.76 -3.70
C ILE A 105 -5.90 -8.87 -4.39
N GLU A 106 -5.01 -9.60 -3.74
CA GLU A 106 -3.72 -10.03 -4.28
C GLU A 106 -3.73 -11.55 -4.42
N ARG A 107 -2.77 -12.07 -5.18
CA ARG A 107 -2.45 -13.50 -5.14
C ARG A 107 -1.27 -13.74 -4.21
N ARG A 108 -1.14 -14.97 -3.73
CA ARG A 108 0.10 -15.40 -3.09
C ARG A 108 1.28 -15.30 -4.08
N ARG A 109 2.42 -14.80 -3.59
CA ARG A 109 3.67 -14.74 -4.35
C ARG A 109 4.15 -16.15 -4.68
N LEU A 110 4.69 -16.33 -5.88
CA LEU A 110 5.39 -17.55 -6.28
C LEU A 110 6.75 -17.62 -5.57
N PRO A 111 7.36 -18.81 -5.41
CA PRO A 111 8.61 -18.95 -4.65
C PRO A 111 9.82 -18.16 -5.18
N HIS A 112 9.75 -17.69 -6.43
CA HIS A 112 10.83 -16.93 -7.08
C HIS A 112 10.55 -15.43 -7.18
N GLU A 113 9.37 -14.98 -6.73
CA GLU A 113 8.96 -13.58 -6.81
C GLU A 113 9.36 -12.83 -5.55
N ASN A 114 9.75 -11.58 -5.74
CA ASN A 114 10.01 -10.65 -4.66
C ASN A 114 9.07 -9.45 -4.77
N ASP A 115 8.69 -8.93 -3.62
CA ASP A 115 8.09 -7.60 -3.54
C ASP A 115 9.19 -6.57 -3.40
N GLY A 116 8.87 -5.33 -3.74
CA GLY A 116 9.78 -4.21 -3.57
C GLY A 116 9.13 -3.02 -2.87
N LEU A 117 9.93 -2.28 -2.12
CA LEU A 117 9.56 -0.99 -1.57
C LEU A 117 10.50 0.07 -2.12
N GLN A 118 9.93 1.13 -2.69
CA GLN A 118 10.66 2.16 -3.41
C GLN A 118 10.30 3.55 -2.89
N TRP A 119 11.27 4.46 -2.85
CA TRP A 119 11.07 5.86 -2.50
C TRP A 119 11.60 6.76 -3.59
N TYR A 120 10.88 7.83 -3.87
CA TYR A 120 11.22 8.79 -4.91
C TYR A 120 11.35 10.19 -4.32
N CYS A 121 12.21 11.00 -4.93
CA CYS A 121 12.42 12.38 -4.54
C CYS A 121 11.17 13.21 -4.80
N GLU A 122 10.59 13.83 -3.77
CA GLU A 122 9.38 14.67 -3.89
C GLU A 122 9.56 15.90 -4.80
N ARG A 123 10.81 16.29 -5.09
CA ARG A 123 11.11 17.46 -5.96
C ARG A 123 11.26 17.11 -7.43
N CYS A 124 11.88 15.97 -7.75
CA CYS A 124 12.29 15.64 -9.13
C CYS A 124 11.94 14.21 -9.56
N ASN A 125 11.28 13.44 -8.69
CA ASN A 125 10.90 12.04 -8.89
C ASN A 125 12.07 11.09 -9.18
N HIS A 126 13.30 11.45 -8.82
CA HIS A 126 14.45 10.54 -8.86
C HIS A 126 14.26 9.40 -7.85
N LEU A 127 14.56 8.16 -8.23
CA LEU A 127 14.53 7.02 -7.30
C LEU A 127 15.62 7.19 -6.24
N LEU A 128 15.21 7.27 -4.97
CA LEU A 128 16.13 7.42 -3.83
C LEU A 128 16.64 6.07 -3.33
N TYR A 129 15.72 5.13 -3.19
CA TYR A 129 16.00 3.83 -2.60
C TYR A 129 14.98 2.82 -3.11
N ALA A 130 15.44 1.60 -3.35
CA ALA A 130 14.61 0.45 -3.61
C ALA A 130 15.21 -0.77 -2.90
N ASP A 131 14.37 -1.53 -2.20
CA ASP A 131 14.72 -2.84 -1.66
C ASP A 131 13.74 -3.88 -2.20
N TYR A 132 14.25 -5.08 -2.50
CA TYR A 132 13.46 -6.19 -3.03
C TYR A 132 13.68 -7.43 -2.18
N PHE A 133 12.60 -8.02 -1.68
CA PHE A 133 12.66 -9.10 -0.70
C PHE A 133 11.50 -10.08 -0.85
N PRO A 134 11.67 -11.35 -0.40
CA PRO A 134 10.58 -12.30 -0.35
C PRO A 134 9.55 -11.87 0.70
N LEU A 135 8.34 -11.53 0.26
CA LEU A 135 7.26 -11.12 1.16
C LEU A 135 6.46 -12.33 1.66
N ARG A 136 6.41 -12.50 2.99
CA ARG A 136 5.64 -13.55 3.67
C ARG A 136 4.51 -12.96 4.51
N ASN A 137 4.77 -11.82 5.15
CA ASN A 137 3.79 -11.10 5.94
C ASN A 137 4.10 -9.59 5.92
N ILE A 138 3.19 -8.81 5.33
CA ILE A 138 3.30 -7.35 5.23
C ILE A 138 3.47 -6.69 6.61
N GLU A 139 2.80 -7.18 7.65
CA GLU A 139 2.86 -6.59 8.99
C GLU A 139 4.26 -6.73 9.65
N THR A 140 5.08 -7.69 9.20
CA THR A 140 6.42 -7.94 9.78
C THR A 140 7.57 -7.64 8.84
N ASP A 141 7.36 -7.79 7.53
CA ASP A 141 8.45 -7.73 6.55
C ASP A 141 8.66 -6.31 6.02
N PHE A 142 7.62 -5.47 6.00
CA PHE A 142 7.73 -4.06 5.58
C PHE A 142 8.42 -3.17 6.63
N PRO A 143 8.08 -3.24 7.95
CA PRO A 143 8.64 -2.31 8.94
C PRO A 143 10.17 -2.25 9.01
N PRO A 144 10.93 -3.36 8.89
CA PRO A 144 12.40 -3.31 8.84
C PRO A 144 12.94 -2.51 7.66
N VAL A 145 12.32 -2.61 6.49
CA VAL A 145 12.73 -1.86 5.27
C VAL A 145 12.44 -0.37 5.43
N PHE A 146 11.27 -0.03 5.98
CA PHE A 146 10.94 1.35 6.34
C PHE A 146 11.95 1.93 7.33
N ALA A 147 12.26 1.18 8.41
CA ALA A 147 13.21 1.61 9.42
C ALA A 147 14.61 1.86 8.82
N HIS A 148 15.06 0.98 7.92
CA HIS A 148 16.34 1.14 7.24
C HIS A 148 16.41 2.43 6.41
N PHE A 149 15.39 2.70 5.59
CA PHE A 149 15.32 3.91 4.78
C PHE A 149 15.26 5.17 5.67
N TYR A 150 14.34 5.21 6.64
CA TYR A 150 14.13 6.40 7.46
C TYR A 150 15.28 6.69 8.44
N ALA A 151 16.04 5.68 8.87
CA ALA A 151 17.21 5.86 9.73
C ALA A 151 18.43 6.46 9.00
N SER A 152 18.47 6.41 7.66
CA SER A 152 19.62 6.85 6.87
C SER A 152 19.32 8.14 6.11
N GLU A 153 19.94 9.25 6.51
CA GLU A 153 19.87 10.50 5.74
C GLU A 153 20.49 10.35 4.34
N ALA A 154 21.54 9.54 4.21
CA ALA A 154 22.16 9.26 2.91
C ALA A 154 21.18 8.59 1.94
N LEU A 155 20.39 7.60 2.40
CA LEU A 155 19.37 6.95 1.57
C LEU A 155 18.20 7.89 1.24
N ARG A 156 17.90 8.85 2.13
CA ARG A 156 16.85 9.85 1.91
C ARG A 156 17.31 11.02 1.05
N THR A 157 18.60 11.20 0.83
CA THR A 157 19.14 12.35 0.09
C THR A 157 19.19 12.04 -1.39
N CYS A 158 18.48 12.82 -2.19
CA CYS A 158 18.52 12.72 -3.64
C CYS A 158 19.89 13.07 -4.18
N ASP A 159 20.56 12.14 -4.86
CA ASP A 159 21.85 12.37 -5.52
C ASP A 159 21.74 13.28 -6.76
N GLN A 160 20.55 13.40 -7.35
CA GLN A 160 20.30 14.26 -8.51
C GLN A 160 20.09 15.74 -8.14
N CYS A 161 19.43 16.05 -7.01
CA CYS A 161 19.08 17.44 -6.67
C CYS A 161 19.37 17.87 -5.23
N GLY A 162 19.91 16.98 -4.39
CA GLY A 162 20.26 17.24 -3.00
C GLY A 162 19.06 17.35 -2.04
N GLN A 163 17.83 17.19 -2.53
CA GLN A 163 16.64 17.21 -1.67
C GLN A 163 16.65 15.99 -0.75
N VAL A 164 16.50 16.23 0.56
CA VAL A 164 16.32 15.17 1.56
C VAL A 164 14.83 14.83 1.67
N HIS A 165 14.48 13.56 1.52
CA HIS A 165 13.12 13.05 1.74
C HIS A 165 12.73 13.22 3.22
N PRO A 166 11.53 13.76 3.51
CA PRO A 166 11.10 13.99 4.88
C PRO A 166 10.97 12.67 5.66
N LEU A 167 11.11 12.76 6.99
CA LEU A 167 10.70 11.67 7.88
C LEU A 167 9.17 11.59 7.94
N PRO A 168 8.58 10.42 8.23
CA PRO A 168 7.15 10.31 8.44
C PRO A 168 6.72 11.26 9.55
N ALA A 169 5.54 11.86 9.40
CA ALA A 169 4.93 12.59 10.50
C ALA A 169 4.75 11.62 11.70
N PRO A 170 4.92 12.10 12.95
CA PRO A 170 4.59 11.28 14.11
C PRO A 170 3.16 10.77 13.96
N ALA A 171 2.93 9.48 14.21
CA ALA A 171 1.58 8.94 14.24
C ALA A 171 0.76 9.80 15.21
N THR A 172 -0.25 10.49 14.72
CA THR A 172 -1.19 11.23 15.58
C THR A 172 -1.87 10.18 16.44
N ALA A 173 -1.54 10.15 17.73
CA ALA A 173 -2.25 9.33 18.70
C ALA A 173 -3.74 9.69 18.66
N PRO A 174 -4.65 8.71 18.73
CA PRO A 174 -6.08 8.97 18.78
C PRO A 174 -6.48 9.78 20.01
#